data_AF-A0A662HTI2-F1
#
_entry.id   AF-A0A662HTI2-F1
#
_cell.length_a   1.000
_cell.length_b   1.000
_cell.length_c   1.000
_cell.angle_alpha   90.00
_cell.angle_beta   90.00
_cell.angle_gamma   90.00
#
_symmetry.space_group_name_H-M   'P 1'
#
loop_
_entity.id
_entity.type
_entity.pdbx_description
1 polymer ?
#
loop_
_entity_poly.entity_id
_entity_poly.type
_entity_poly.pdbx_seq_one_letter_code
_entity_poly.pdbx_strand_id
1 'polypeptide(L)'
;MTKRYTYKGLGSSGVTATTTIVGLNEIFRPKMSYNEIIEVAAEGEKVAAGPPHPDNVVASILGGLVLIYQRKPLRAIKLPLHVNPKIILAIPKIALVKEKTRIARSLLPREAPLEKVVII
;
A
#
# COMPACT_ATOMS: atom_id res chain seq x y z
N MET A 1 17.19 -0.63 21.10
CA MET A 1 16.70 0.50 20.27
C MET A 1 16.50 0.03 18.84
N THR A 2 15.28 -0.33 18.46
CA THR A 2 14.92 -0.74 17.09
C THR A 2 14.97 0.51 16.20
N LYS A 3 15.95 0.57 15.27
CA LYS A 3 15.96 1.59 14.21
C LYS A 3 14.69 1.40 13.37
N ARG A 4 13.66 2.19 13.65
CA ARG A 4 12.39 2.17 12.93
C ARG A 4 12.66 2.50 11.45
N TYR A 5 12.46 1.51 10.57
CA TYR A 5 12.55 1.66 9.11
C TYR A 5 11.33 2.37 8.50
N THR A 6 10.58 3.09 9.34
CA THR A 6 9.37 3.80 8.94
C THR A 6 9.68 4.76 7.80
N TYR A 7 8.75 4.85 6.87
CA TYR A 7 8.77 5.75 5.73
C TYR A 7 9.75 5.39 4.61
N LYS A 8 10.46 4.27 4.59
CA LYS A 8 11.42 3.94 3.51
C LYS A 8 10.83 3.43 2.17
N GLY A 9 9.55 3.70 1.89
CA GLY A 9 8.89 3.23 0.67
C GLY A 9 8.43 1.77 0.73
N LEU A 10 8.30 1.22 1.96
CA LEU A 10 7.90 -0.17 2.22
C LEU A 10 6.48 -0.26 2.81
N GLY A 11 5.61 0.69 2.48
CA GLY A 11 4.21 0.66 2.92
C GLY A 11 3.97 0.80 4.43
N SER A 12 4.92 1.31 5.20
CA SER A 12 4.85 1.31 6.68
C SER A 12 3.70 2.09 7.32
N SER A 13 3.02 2.99 6.58
CA SER A 13 1.91 3.81 7.10
C SER A 13 0.62 3.00 7.28
N GLY A 14 0.31 2.10 6.34
CA GLY A 14 -0.93 1.32 6.34
C GLY A 14 -0.85 -0.01 7.10
N VAL A 15 0.34 -0.47 7.46
CA VAL A 15 0.56 -1.78 8.11
C VAL A 15 -0.18 -1.88 9.44
N THR A 16 -0.10 -0.87 10.30
CA THR A 16 -0.75 -0.93 11.63
C THR A 16 -2.26 -1.02 11.52
N ALA A 17 -2.88 -0.21 10.65
CA ALA A 17 -4.33 -0.22 10.44
C ALA A 17 -4.78 -1.58 9.86
N THR A 18 -4.07 -2.06 8.84
CA THR A 18 -4.30 -3.35 8.19
C THR A 18 -4.21 -4.52 9.17
N THR A 19 -3.10 -4.63 9.91
CA THR A 19 -2.88 -5.71 10.87
C THR A 19 -3.91 -5.69 11.98
N THR A 20 -4.30 -4.50 12.45
CA THR A 20 -5.34 -4.35 13.48
C THR A 20 -6.68 -4.91 13.01
N ILE A 21 -7.17 -4.49 11.84
CA ILE A 21 -8.49 -4.96 11.36
C ILE A 21 -8.50 -6.44 11.01
N VAL A 22 -7.41 -6.96 10.42
CA VAL A 22 -7.28 -8.39 10.13
C VAL A 22 -7.28 -9.18 11.43
N GLY A 23 -6.53 -8.76 12.44
CA GLY A 23 -6.51 -9.42 13.76
C GLY A 23 -7.87 -9.38 14.47
N LEU A 24 -8.56 -8.23 14.43
CA LEU A 24 -9.90 -8.11 15.01
C LEU A 24 -10.92 -8.99 14.27
N ASN A 25 -10.84 -9.07 12.93
CA ASN A 25 -11.70 -9.95 12.15
C ASN A 25 -11.46 -11.43 12.49
N GLU A 26 -10.22 -11.85 12.75
CA GLU A 26 -9.92 -13.22 13.18
C GLU A 26 -10.42 -13.51 14.61
N ILE A 27 -10.26 -12.56 15.54
CA ILE A 27 -10.66 -12.73 16.96
C ILE A 27 -12.17 -12.76 17.11
N PHE A 28 -12.88 -11.79 16.54
CA PHE A 28 -14.32 -11.62 16.73
C PHE A 28 -15.15 -12.37 15.69
N ARG A 29 -14.51 -12.88 14.62
CA ARG A 29 -15.15 -13.58 13.50
C ARG A 29 -16.42 -12.90 12.97
N PRO A 30 -16.43 -11.57 12.73
CA PRO A 30 -17.59 -10.89 12.18
C PRO A 30 -17.88 -11.30 10.72
N LYS A 31 -17.01 -12.12 10.09
CA LYS A 31 -17.10 -12.59 8.69
C LYS A 31 -17.08 -11.44 7.68
N MET A 32 -16.24 -10.43 7.92
CA MET A 32 -16.09 -9.31 6.98
C MET A 32 -15.52 -9.80 5.66
N SER A 33 -16.05 -9.28 4.56
CA SER A 33 -15.48 -9.41 3.23
C SER A 33 -14.16 -8.64 3.13
N TYR A 34 -13.31 -9.01 2.16
CA TYR A 34 -12.06 -8.29 1.92
C TYR A 34 -12.28 -6.81 1.63
N ASN A 35 -13.37 -6.45 0.94
CA ASN A 35 -13.68 -5.05 0.64
C ASN A 35 -13.95 -4.25 1.92
N GLU A 36 -14.70 -4.82 2.87
CA GLU A 36 -14.97 -4.18 4.16
C GLU A 36 -13.69 -4.03 4.99
N ILE A 37 -12.83 -5.05 5.00
CA ILE A 37 -11.51 -5.00 5.68
C ILE A 37 -10.66 -3.87 5.09
N ILE A 38 -10.61 -3.77 3.77
CA ILE A 38 -9.85 -2.74 3.05
C ILE A 38 -10.40 -1.34 3.35
N GLU A 39 -11.72 -1.15 3.34
CA GLU A 39 -12.35 0.14 3.63
C GLU A 39 -12.07 0.61 5.06
N VAL A 40 -12.19 -0.28 6.05
CA VAL A 40 -11.87 0.04 7.45
C VAL A 40 -10.38 0.32 7.64
N ALA A 41 -9.50 -0.45 7.00
CA ALA A 41 -8.07 -0.20 7.04
C ALA A 41 -7.70 1.17 6.43
N ALA A 42 -8.37 1.56 5.33
CA ALA A 42 -8.15 2.85 4.68
C ALA A 42 -8.59 4.03 5.56
N GLU A 43 -9.72 3.94 6.26
CA GLU A 43 -10.12 4.97 7.22
C GLU A 43 -9.16 5.05 8.42
N GLY A 44 -8.66 3.90 8.91
CA GLY A 44 -7.63 3.86 9.94
C GLY A 44 -6.33 4.56 9.53
N GLU A 45 -5.86 4.32 8.30
CA GLU A 45 -4.68 5.01 7.75
C GLU A 45 -4.93 6.50 7.56
N LYS A 46 -6.14 6.88 7.12
CA LYS A 46 -6.54 8.30 6.96
C LYS A 46 -6.34 9.10 8.24
N VAL A 47 -6.75 8.54 9.36
CA VAL A 47 -6.60 9.15 10.69
C VAL A 47 -5.12 9.21 11.10
N ALA A 48 -4.34 8.17 10.85
CA ALA A 48 -2.97 8.07 11.32
C ALA A 48 -1.95 8.86 10.48
N ALA A 49 -2.14 8.95 9.16
CA ALA A 49 -1.12 9.40 8.22
C ALA A 49 -1.64 10.33 7.09
N GLY A 50 -2.91 10.73 7.13
CA GLY A 50 -3.55 11.51 6.07
C GLY A 50 -4.06 10.62 4.92
N PRO A 51 -4.44 11.18 3.77
CA PRO A 51 -5.19 10.46 2.72
C PRO A 51 -4.58 9.08 2.39
N PRO A 52 -5.36 7.99 2.53
CA PRO A 52 -4.82 6.64 2.45
C PRO A 52 -4.27 6.35 1.04
N HIS A 53 -3.19 5.58 0.98
CA HIS A 53 -2.69 5.01 -0.26
C HIS A 53 -3.15 3.55 -0.31
N PRO A 54 -4.23 3.25 -1.05
CA PRO A 54 -4.88 1.94 -0.96
C PRO A 54 -4.00 0.81 -1.51
N ASP A 55 -2.99 1.11 -2.33
CA ASP A 55 -2.06 0.12 -2.89
C ASP A 55 -1.32 -0.69 -1.84
N ASN A 56 -0.73 -0.03 -0.83
CA ASN A 56 0.01 -0.72 0.23
C ASN A 56 -0.92 -1.50 1.17
N VAL A 57 -2.07 -0.94 1.51
CA VAL A 57 -3.07 -1.56 2.38
C VAL A 57 -3.61 -2.84 1.75
N VAL A 58 -4.09 -2.75 0.50
CA VAL A 58 -4.68 -3.88 -0.21
C VAL A 58 -3.63 -4.96 -0.45
N ALA A 59 -2.39 -4.59 -0.84
CA ALA A 59 -1.29 -5.55 -1.00
C ALA A 59 -0.96 -6.28 0.31
N SER A 60 -1.01 -5.58 1.45
CA SER A 60 -0.77 -6.15 2.77
C SER A 60 -1.88 -7.11 3.21
N ILE A 61 -3.13 -6.88 2.77
CA ILE A 61 -4.29 -7.73 3.09
C ILE A 61 -4.34 -8.98 2.22
N LEU A 62 -4.22 -8.83 0.89
CA LEU A 62 -4.41 -9.95 -0.06
C LEU A 62 -3.13 -10.79 -0.24
N GLY A 63 -1.97 -10.19 -0.01
CA GLY A 63 -0.66 -10.76 -0.25
C GLY A 63 -0.36 -11.06 -1.73
N GLY A 64 0.91 -11.29 -2.05
CA GLY A 64 1.36 -11.54 -3.42
C GLY A 64 1.35 -10.27 -4.28
N LEU A 65 1.05 -10.43 -5.58
CA LEU A 65 0.91 -9.31 -6.51
C LEU A 65 -0.57 -8.91 -6.61
N VAL A 66 -0.85 -7.61 -6.48
CA VAL A 66 -2.22 -7.10 -6.43
C VAL A 66 -2.42 -6.02 -7.49
N LEU A 67 -3.58 -6.09 -8.17
CA LEU A 67 -4.05 -5.07 -9.09
C LEU A 67 -5.25 -4.34 -8.47
N ILE A 68 -5.12 -3.03 -8.26
CA ILE A 68 -6.26 -2.14 -8.01
C ILE A 68 -6.74 -1.62 -9.36
N TYR A 69 -7.88 -2.11 -9.83
CA TYR A 69 -8.46 -1.72 -11.11
C TYR A 69 -9.57 -0.66 -10.96
N GLN A 70 -10.01 -0.38 -9.73
CA GLN A 70 -11.00 0.65 -9.45
C GLN A 70 -10.76 1.27 -8.07
N ARG A 71 -10.80 2.60 -7.96
CA ARG A 71 -10.59 3.30 -6.68
C ARG A 71 -11.87 3.63 -5.92
N LYS A 72 -13.00 3.80 -6.60
CA LYS A 72 -14.29 4.14 -6.00
C LYS A 72 -15.45 3.44 -6.76
N PRO A 73 -16.14 2.47 -6.15
CA PRO A 73 -15.73 1.73 -4.95
C PRO A 73 -14.37 1.05 -5.17
N LEU A 74 -13.61 0.85 -4.08
CA LEU A 74 -12.28 0.25 -4.16
C LEU A 74 -12.43 -1.22 -4.53
N ARG A 75 -11.83 -1.61 -5.67
CA ARG A 75 -11.83 -3.00 -6.14
C ARG A 75 -10.42 -3.41 -6.50
N ALA A 76 -10.04 -4.59 -6.00
CA ALA A 76 -8.74 -5.15 -6.24
C ALA A 76 -8.82 -6.67 -6.38
N ILE A 77 -7.86 -7.22 -7.12
CA ILE A 77 -7.67 -8.66 -7.26
C ILE A 77 -6.22 -9.02 -6.97
N LYS A 78 -6.02 -10.20 -6.38
CA LYS A 78 -4.73 -10.84 -6.35
C LYS A 78 -4.47 -11.49 -7.70
N LEU A 79 -3.35 -11.14 -8.33
CA LEU A 79 -2.92 -11.76 -9.57
C LEU A 79 -2.22 -13.08 -9.28
N PRO A 80 -2.50 -14.15 -10.05
CA PRO A 80 -1.76 -15.39 -9.93
C PRO A 80 -0.30 -15.16 -10.34
N LEU A 81 0.62 -15.60 -9.49
CA LEU A 81 2.05 -15.61 -9.79
C LEU A 81 2.45 -17.05 -10.14
N HIS A 82 2.85 -17.28 -11.40
CA HIS A 82 3.34 -18.57 -11.88
C HIS A 82 4.85 -18.75 -11.65
N VAL A 83 5.46 -17.83 -10.90
CA VAL A 83 6.89 -17.80 -10.58
C VAL A 83 7.05 -17.56 -9.08
N ASN A 84 8.18 -18.03 -8.53
CA ASN A 84 8.55 -17.76 -7.14
C ASN A 84 9.75 -16.78 -7.12
N PRO A 85 9.50 -15.46 -7.21
CA PRO A 85 10.56 -14.48 -7.33
C PRO A 85 11.35 -14.38 -6.02
N LYS A 86 12.68 -14.36 -6.12
CA LYS A 86 13.52 -13.93 -4.99
C LYS A 86 13.51 -12.40 -4.93
N ILE A 87 13.04 -11.86 -3.81
CA ILE A 87 13.01 -10.40 -3.59
C ILE A 87 14.24 -10.02 -2.78
N ILE A 88 15.09 -9.16 -3.35
CA ILE A 88 16.24 -8.57 -2.63
C ILE A 88 15.87 -7.14 -2.27
N LEU A 89 15.92 -6.83 -0.98
CA LEU A 89 15.60 -5.50 -0.48
C LEU A 89 16.89 -4.76 -0.08
N ALA A 90 17.29 -3.78 -0.89
CA ALA A 90 18.38 -2.87 -0.57
C ALA A 90 17.84 -1.57 0.05
N ILE A 91 18.16 -1.33 1.32
CA ILE A 91 17.68 -0.15 2.05
C ILE A 91 18.84 0.82 2.27
N PRO A 92 18.90 1.96 1.56
CA PRO A 92 19.96 2.93 1.75
C PRO A 92 19.91 3.54 3.16
N LYS A 93 21.11 3.70 3.75
CA LYS A 93 21.32 4.36 5.05
C LYS A 93 21.58 5.86 4.85
N ILE A 94 20.59 6.56 4.33
CA ILE A 94 20.61 8.01 4.14
C ILE A 94 19.73 8.71 5.17
N ALA A 95 20.09 9.96 5.50
CA ALA A 95 19.19 10.85 6.24
C ALA A 95 17.96 11.11 5.36
N LEU A 96 16.77 10.90 5.93
CA LEU A 96 15.52 11.16 5.23
C LEU A 96 15.11 12.60 5.48
N VAL A 97 14.81 13.33 4.42
CA VAL A 97 14.09 14.60 4.52
C VAL A 97 12.66 14.37 5.01
N LYS A 98 12.14 15.29 5.84
CA LYS A 98 10.72 15.33 6.21
C LYS A 98 9.88 15.44 4.91
N GLU A 99 8.70 14.84 4.91
CA GLU A 99 7.72 14.89 3.80
C GLU A 99 8.20 14.34 2.43
N LYS A 100 9.23 13.49 2.39
CA LYS A 100 9.77 12.97 1.12
C LYS A 100 8.75 12.34 0.16
N THR A 101 7.69 11.69 0.66
CA THR A 101 6.65 11.10 -0.19
C THR A 101 5.88 12.20 -0.94
N ARG A 102 5.63 13.33 -0.27
CA ARG A 102 5.01 14.50 -0.88
C ARG A 102 5.96 15.14 -1.90
N ILE A 103 7.23 15.30 -1.54
CA ILE A 103 8.26 15.86 -2.43
C ILE A 103 8.40 15.00 -3.69
N ALA A 104 8.54 13.67 -3.55
CA ALA A 104 8.65 12.75 -4.67
C ALA A 104 7.44 12.84 -5.61
N ARG A 105 6.23 12.99 -5.06
CA ARG A 105 5.02 13.21 -5.88
C ARG A 105 5.00 14.55 -6.59
N SER A 106 5.52 15.61 -5.97
CA SER A 106 5.59 16.93 -6.63
C SER A 106 6.56 16.98 -7.81
N LEU A 107 7.48 16.01 -7.92
CA LEU A 107 8.40 15.89 -9.05
C LEU A 107 7.76 15.19 -10.27
N LEU A 108 6.58 14.59 -10.13
CA LEU A 108 5.91 13.94 -11.25
C LEU A 108 5.43 14.99 -12.27
N PRO A 109 5.64 14.76 -13.58
CA PRO A 109 5.06 15.60 -14.60
C PRO A 109 3.52 15.51 -14.54
N ARG A 110 2.85 16.62 -14.84
CA ARG A 110 1.37 16.66 -14.88
C ARG A 110 0.80 15.91 -16.08
N GLU A 111 1.57 15.86 -17.17
CA GLU A 111 1.19 15.27 -18.44
C GLU A 111 2.36 14.45 -18.99
N ALA A 112 2.06 13.39 -19.73
CA ALA A 112 3.05 12.56 -20.40
C ALA A 112 2.54 12.20 -21.81
N PRO A 113 3.38 12.32 -22.87
CA PRO A 113 2.99 11.93 -24.22
C PRO A 113 2.54 10.47 -24.28
N LEU A 114 1.50 10.18 -25.07
CA LEU A 114 0.89 8.85 -25.13
C LEU A 114 1.90 7.79 -25.53
N GLU A 115 2.78 8.11 -26.50
CA GLU A 115 3.81 7.22 -27.02
C GLU A 115 4.86 6.85 -25.97
N LYS A 116 4.97 7.63 -24.88
CA LYS A 116 5.87 7.34 -23.75
C LYS A 116 5.22 6.52 -22.64
N VAL A 117 3.90 6.37 -22.65
CA VAL A 117 3.13 5.73 -21.57
C VAL A 117 2.50 4.41 -22.01
N VAL A 118 2.12 4.31 -23.28
CA VAL A 118 1.55 3.09 -23.87
C VAL A 118 2.60 2.49 -24.81
N ILE A 119 3.13 1.34 -24.42
CA ILE A 119 3.93 0.51 -25.33
C ILE A 119 2.92 -0.33 -26.12
N ILE A 120 2.77 -0.03 -27.41
CA ILE A 120 2.02 -0.83 -28.38
C ILE A 120 2.96 -1.86 -28.99
#